data_AF-A0A022VNF0-F1
#
_entry.id   AF-A0A022VNF0-F1
#
_cell.length_a   1.000
_cell.length_b   1.000
_cell.length_c   1.000
_cell.angle_alpha   90.00
_cell.angle_beta   90.00
_cell.angle_gamma   90.00
#
_symmetry.space_group_name_H-M   'P 1'
#
loop_
_entity.id
_entity.type
_entity.pdbx_description
1 polymer ?
#
loop_
_entity_poly.entity_id
_entity_poly.type
_entity_poly.pdbx_seq_one_letter_code
_entity_poly.pdbx_strand_id
1 'polypeptide(L)'
;MRSLFDGTLAKGADISSQQIDNLGISSLPPQWWERWDARHEYFDKGGIPPGNCTVNPLLEQAFVEEIQAALREKGVEAFSEEEKAAVLAIFRSMLVFDHEKRASARSLLASDWMMN
;
A
#
# COMPACT_ATOMS: atom_id res chain seq x y z
N MET A 1 -0.94 -12.93 -9.84
CA MET A 1 -0.70 -12.24 -8.57
C MET A 1 0.59 -11.46 -8.67
N ARG A 2 0.46 -10.16 -8.95
CA ARG A 2 1.51 -9.16 -8.87
C ARG A 2 1.83 -8.90 -7.40
N SER A 3 3.09 -8.62 -7.07
CA SER A 3 3.48 -8.18 -5.74
C SER A 3 2.99 -6.75 -5.49
N LEU A 4 2.61 -6.43 -4.25
CA LEU A 4 2.27 -5.06 -3.85
C LEU A 4 3.46 -4.11 -4.06
N PHE A 5 4.66 -4.60 -3.78
CA PHE A 5 5.93 -3.95 -4.09
C PHE A 5 6.80 -4.91 -4.90
N ASP A 6 7.16 -4.53 -6.12
CA ASP A 6 8.06 -5.29 -6.97
C ASP A 6 9.52 -4.93 -6.67
N GLY A 7 10.22 -5.88 -6.06
CA GLY A 7 11.65 -5.79 -5.74
C GLY A 7 12.57 -6.25 -6.87
N THR A 8 12.04 -6.73 -7.98
CA THR A 8 12.83 -7.29 -9.07
C THR A 8 13.65 -6.19 -9.74
N LEU A 9 14.97 -6.20 -9.50
CA LEU A 9 15.92 -5.19 -10.01
C LEU A 9 15.61 -3.73 -9.56
N ALA A 10 14.76 -3.56 -8.55
CA ALA A 10 14.35 -2.26 -8.06
C ALA A 10 15.45 -1.61 -7.19
N LYS A 11 15.64 -0.30 -7.35
CA LYS A 11 16.41 0.53 -6.43
C LYS A 11 15.52 1.00 -5.27
N GLY A 12 16.14 1.50 -4.20
CA GLY A 12 15.39 2.02 -3.04
C GLY A 12 14.41 3.13 -3.39
N ALA A 13 14.73 3.98 -4.38
CA ALA A 13 13.83 5.03 -4.86
C ALA A 13 12.61 4.46 -5.62
N ASP A 14 12.79 3.38 -6.39
CA ASP A 14 11.68 2.69 -7.05
C ASP A 14 10.71 2.14 -6.01
N ILE A 15 11.21 1.48 -4.97
CA ILE A 15 10.38 0.96 -3.88
C ILE A 15 9.65 2.09 -3.14
N SER A 16 10.32 3.22 -2.91
CA SER A 16 9.72 4.38 -2.24
C SER A 16 8.57 4.97 -3.07
N SER A 17 8.74 5.07 -4.39
CA SER A 17 7.66 5.47 -5.30
C SER A 17 6.50 4.49 -5.25
N GLN A 18 6.76 3.19 -5.34
CA GLN A 18 5.71 2.17 -5.27
C GLN A 18 4.94 2.23 -3.94
N GLN A 19 5.63 2.48 -2.82
CA GLN A 19 4.99 2.65 -1.52
C GLN A 19 4.08 3.88 -1.48
N ILE A 20 4.54 5.00 -2.04
CA ILE A 20 3.75 6.25 -2.09
C ILE A 20 2.53 6.09 -3.02
N ASP A 21 2.69 5.43 -4.16
CA ASP A 21 1.57 5.10 -5.05
C ASP A 21 0.50 4.27 -4.33
N ASN A 22 0.90 3.16 -3.72
CA ASN A 22 -0.02 2.22 -3.06
C ASN A 22 -0.69 2.83 -1.81
N LEU A 23 0.09 3.54 -0.98
CA LEU A 23 -0.39 4.08 0.31
C LEU A 23 -0.96 5.49 0.19
N GLY A 24 -0.77 6.14 -0.96
CA GLY A 24 -1.16 7.52 -1.20
C GLY A 24 -0.19 8.53 -0.57
N ILE A 25 0.08 9.59 -1.33
CA ILE A 25 0.98 10.68 -0.90
C ILE A 25 0.52 11.39 0.37
N SER A 26 -0.79 11.45 0.62
CA SER A 26 -1.35 12.03 1.85
C SER A 26 -0.93 11.31 3.12
N SER A 27 -0.49 10.04 3.01
CA SER A 27 0.02 9.25 4.12
C SER A 27 1.50 9.54 4.44
N LEU A 28 2.23 10.20 3.55
CA LEU A 28 3.66 10.46 3.69
C LEU A 28 3.90 11.71 4.56
N PRO A 29 4.74 11.63 5.62
CA PRO A 29 5.15 12.81 6.37
C PRO A 29 5.81 13.86 5.46
N PRO A 30 5.41 15.15 5.51
CA PRO A 30 5.97 16.19 4.64
C PRO A 30 7.50 16.29 4.73
N GLN A 31 8.05 16.13 5.93
CA GLN A 31 9.51 16.13 6.16
C GLN A 31 10.24 14.99 5.44
N TRP A 32 9.57 13.89 5.11
CA TRP A 32 10.15 12.78 4.36
C TRP A 32 10.08 13.05 2.86
N TRP A 33 8.98 13.66 2.40
CA TRP A 33 8.87 14.15 1.03
C TRP A 33 10.01 15.11 0.70
N GLU A 34 10.29 16.08 1.58
CA GLU A 34 11.36 17.06 1.35
C GLU A 34 12.76 16.45 1.28
N ARG A 35 13.01 15.40 2.08
CA ARG A 35 14.30 14.68 2.16
C ARG A 35 14.53 13.68 1.03
N TRP A 36 13.49 13.34 0.26
CA TRP A 36 13.62 12.38 -0.82
C TRP A 36 14.13 13.08 -2.09
N ASP A 37 15.44 12.98 -2.35
CA ASP A 37 16.11 13.68 -3.46
C ASP A 37 15.61 13.23 -4.84
N ALA A 38 15.39 11.93 -5.02
CA ALA A 38 14.93 11.35 -6.28
C ALA A 38 13.45 11.58 -6.57
N ARG A 39 12.67 12.23 -5.68
CA ARG A 39 11.21 12.37 -5.83
C ARG A 39 10.78 12.97 -7.17
N HIS A 40 11.57 13.89 -7.73
CA HIS A 40 11.26 14.58 -8.99
C HIS A 40 11.41 13.68 -10.22
N GLU A 41 12.01 12.50 -10.07
CA GLU A 41 12.05 11.46 -11.11
C GLU A 41 10.73 10.69 -11.18
N TYR A 42 9.96 10.67 -10.08
CA TYR A 42 8.75 9.86 -9.91
C TYR A 42 7.48 10.68 -9.78
N PHE A 43 7.58 11.94 -9.34
CA PHE A 43 6.46 12.82 -9.06
C PHE A 43 6.79 14.27 -9.38
N ASP A 44 5.80 15.04 -9.81
CA ASP A 44 5.92 16.48 -9.94
C ASP A 44 5.86 17.19 -8.57
N LYS A 45 5.92 18.53 -8.59
CA LYS A 45 5.83 19.35 -7.36
C LYS A 45 4.51 19.18 -6.61
N GLY A 46 3.44 18.78 -7.29
CA GLY A 46 2.13 18.49 -6.71
C GLY A 46 2.00 17.06 -6.20
N GLY A 47 3.04 16.23 -6.35
CA GLY A 47 2.99 14.82 -5.96
C GLY A 47 2.28 13.93 -6.98
N ILE A 48 2.14 14.40 -8.21
CA ILE A 48 1.47 13.68 -9.29
C ILE A 48 2.53 12.95 -10.13
N PRO A 49 2.38 11.64 -10.36
CA PRO A 49 3.30 10.92 -11.24
C PRO A 49 3.31 11.49 -12.66
N PRO A 50 4.47 11.51 -13.35
CA PRO A 50 4.52 11.84 -14.77
C PRO A 50 3.60 10.92 -15.60
N GLY A 51 2.96 11.47 -16.64
CA GLY A 51 1.96 10.72 -17.44
C GLY A 51 2.51 9.53 -18.23
N ASN A 52 3.83 9.36 -18.30
CA ASN A 52 4.51 8.22 -18.92
C ASN A 52 4.99 7.17 -17.90
N CYS A 53 4.72 7.35 -16.60
CA CYS A 53 5.09 6.41 -15.56
C CYS A 53 3.98 5.38 -15.34
N THR A 54 4.38 4.12 -15.08
CA THR A 54 3.44 3.10 -14.58
C THR A 54 3.22 3.36 -13.10
N VAL A 55 2.02 3.84 -12.75
CA VAL A 55 1.60 4.09 -11.38
C VAL A 55 1.07 2.78 -10.78
N ASN A 56 1.48 2.47 -9.54
CA ASN A 56 0.92 1.32 -8.86
C ASN A 56 -0.50 1.65 -8.37
N PRO A 57 -1.43 0.67 -8.41
CA PRO A 57 -2.77 0.89 -7.87
C PRO A 57 -2.71 1.24 -6.38
N LEU A 58 -3.74 1.94 -5.89
CA LEU A 58 -3.92 2.10 -4.44
C LEU A 58 -4.10 0.73 -3.78
N LEU A 59 -3.70 0.61 -2.52
CA LEU A 59 -3.77 -0.64 -1.75
C LEU A 59 -5.14 -1.33 -1.85
N GLU A 60 -6.23 -0.57 -1.75
CA GLU A 60 -7.60 -1.07 -1.83
C GLU A 60 -7.89 -1.69 -3.21
N GLN A 61 -7.43 -1.04 -4.27
CA GLN A 61 -7.57 -1.52 -5.64
C GLN A 61 -6.68 -2.77 -5.87
N ALA A 62 -5.42 -2.72 -5.43
CA ALA A 62 -4.49 -3.84 -5.50
C ALA A 62 -5.04 -5.08 -4.80
N PHE A 63 -5.68 -4.92 -3.64
CA PHE A 63 -6.29 -6.02 -2.90
C PHE A 63 -7.40 -6.71 -3.71
N VAL A 64 -8.29 -5.94 -4.34
CA VAL A 64 -9.39 -6.48 -5.15
C VAL A 64 -8.87 -7.14 -6.42
N GLU A 65 -7.95 -6.47 -7.13
CA GLU A 65 -7.44 -6.92 -8.42
C GLU A 65 -6.52 -8.15 -8.29
N GLU A 66 -5.73 -8.23 -7.23
CA GLU A 66 -4.71 -9.29 -7.11
C GLU A 66 -5.14 -10.40 -6.15
N ILE A 67 -5.57 -10.05 -4.93
CA ILE A 67 -5.87 -11.04 -3.89
C ILE A 67 -7.25 -11.67 -4.13
N GLN A 68 -8.29 -10.86 -4.35
CA GLN A 68 -9.64 -11.42 -4.56
C GLN A 68 -9.75 -12.15 -5.90
N ALA A 69 -9.10 -11.65 -6.95
CA ALA A 69 -9.08 -12.35 -8.24
C ALA A 69 -8.42 -13.73 -8.11
N ALA A 70 -7.25 -13.81 -7.45
CA ALA A 70 -6.54 -15.07 -7.25
C ALA A 70 -7.34 -16.07 -6.39
N LEU A 71 -8.11 -15.60 -5.40
CA LEU A 71 -8.98 -16.47 -4.60
C LEU A 71 -10.14 -17.02 -5.44
N ARG A 72 -10.78 -16.18 -6.25
CA ARG A 72 -11.85 -16.61 -7.17
C ARG A 72 -11.35 -17.67 -8.16
N GLU A 73 -10.16 -17.49 -8.74
CA GLU A 73 -9.54 -18.48 -9.63
C GLU A 73 -9.32 -19.84 -8.96
N LYS A 74 -9.10 -19.85 -7.64
CA LYS A 74 -8.91 -21.06 -6.83
C LYS A 74 -10.23 -21.62 -6.28
N GLY A 75 -11.37 -21.03 -6.62
CA GLY A 75 -12.68 -21.44 -6.09
C GLY A 75 -12.85 -21.18 -4.59
N VAL A 76 -12.03 -20.30 -4.01
CA VAL A 76 -12.19 -19.85 -2.62
C VAL A 76 -13.19 -18.70 -2.60
N GLU A 77 -14.07 -18.70 -1.60
CA GLU A 77 -15.04 -17.63 -1.40
C GLU A 77 -14.32 -16.28 -1.25
N ALA A 78 -14.87 -15.26 -1.91
CA ALA A 78 -14.33 -13.91 -1.81
C ALA A 78 -14.73 -13.31 -0.47
N PHE A 79 -13.84 -12.52 0.11
CA PHE A 79 -14.16 -11.72 1.30
C PHE A 79 -15.44 -10.90 1.11
N SER A 80 -16.25 -10.80 2.17
CA SER A 80 -17.35 -9.84 2.26
C SER A 80 -16.82 -8.39 2.23
N GLU A 81 -17.69 -7.40 2.03
CA GLU A 81 -17.24 -6.00 2.07
C GLU A 81 -16.76 -5.59 3.47
N GLU A 82 -17.38 -6.14 4.52
CA GLU A 82 -16.98 -5.93 5.91
C GLU A 82 -15.61 -6.56 6.20
N GLU A 83 -15.40 -7.80 5.75
CA GLU A 83 -14.12 -8.49 5.91
C GLU A 83 -12.99 -7.77 5.13
N LYS A 84 -13.27 -7.33 3.90
CA LYS A 84 -12.34 -6.51 3.11
C LYS A 84 -11.93 -5.26 3.87
N ALA A 85 -12.91 -4.52 4.39
CA ALA A 85 -12.65 -3.29 5.14
C ALA A 85 -11.80 -3.56 6.37
N ALA A 86 -12.07 -4.64 7.11
CA ALA A 86 -11.31 -5.02 8.30
C ALA A 86 -9.85 -5.42 7.98
N VAL A 87 -9.63 -6.21 6.92
CA VAL A 87 -8.26 -6.58 6.46
C VAL A 87 -7.50 -5.36 5.96
N LEU A 88 -8.14 -4.50 5.16
CA LEU A 88 -7.51 -3.28 4.65
C LEU A 88 -7.17 -2.32 5.80
N ALA A 89 -8.01 -2.21 6.82
CA ALA A 89 -7.72 -1.42 8.01
C ALA A 89 -6.46 -1.93 8.74
N ILE A 90 -6.30 -3.25 8.89
CA ILE A 90 -5.07 -3.86 9.42
C ILE A 90 -3.87 -3.43 8.56
N PHE A 91 -3.91 -3.66 7.23
CA PHE A 91 -2.78 -3.34 6.36
C PHE A 91 -2.42 -1.85 6.41
N ARG A 92 -3.41 -0.96 6.41
CA ARG A 92 -3.20 0.48 6.57
C ARG A 92 -2.52 0.83 7.89
N SER A 93 -2.89 0.17 8.97
CA SER A 93 -2.28 0.37 10.29
C SER A 93 -0.85 -0.18 10.38
N MET A 94 -0.52 -1.23 9.62
CA MET A 94 0.83 -1.82 9.57
C MET A 94 1.79 -1.03 8.67
N LEU A 95 1.28 -0.49 7.57
CA LEU A 95 2.07 0.13 6.51
C LEU A 95 2.19 1.65 6.64
N VAL A 96 1.92 2.21 7.82
CA VAL A 96 2.11 3.65 8.07
C VAL A 96 3.58 4.02 7.89
N PHE A 97 3.87 5.09 7.14
CA PHE A 97 5.24 5.55 6.91
C PHE A 97 5.96 5.84 8.23
N ASP A 98 5.33 6.68 9.05
CA ASP A 98 5.77 7.04 10.39
C ASP A 98 5.76 5.83 11.32
N HIS A 99 6.95 5.33 11.65
CA HIS A 99 7.11 4.09 12.40
C HIS A 99 6.49 4.13 13.81
N GLU A 100 6.46 5.30 14.45
CA GLU A 100 5.87 5.48 15.78
C GLU A 100 4.35 5.36 15.76
N LYS A 101 3.73 5.55 14.59
CA LYS A 101 2.28 5.42 14.37
C LYS A 101 1.85 4.07 13.84
N ARG A 102 2.80 3.16 13.53
CA ARG A 102 2.47 1.81 13.08
C ARG A 102 1.80 1.03 14.21
N ALA A 103 0.81 0.23 13.84
CA ALA A 103 0.17 -0.67 14.78
C ALA A 103 1.18 -1.67 15.37
N SER A 104 1.08 -1.86 16.69
CA SER A 104 1.83 -2.90 17.40
C SER A 104 1.24 -4.28 17.09
N ALA A 105 2.05 -5.34 17.23
CA ALA A 105 1.55 -6.72 17.14
C ALA A 105 0.35 -6.97 18.06
N ARG A 106 0.37 -6.40 19.28
CA ARG A 106 -0.74 -6.53 20.25
C ARG A 106 -2.03 -5.90 19.76
N SER A 107 -1.97 -4.70 19.16
CA SER A 107 -3.17 -4.04 18.61
C SER A 107 -3.70 -4.75 17.37
N LEU A 108 -2.83 -5.32 16.54
CA LEU A 108 -3.24 -6.10 15.38
C LEU A 108 -3.99 -7.37 15.79
N LEU A 109 -3.50 -8.08 16.81
CA LEU A 109 -4.19 -9.27 17.34
C LEU A 109 -5.54 -8.95 17.99
N ALA A 110 -5.79 -7.69 18.36
CA ALA A 110 -7.05 -7.23 18.94
C ALA A 110 -7.96 -6.50 17.92
N SER A 111 -7.62 -6.53 16.63
CA SER A 111 -8.40 -5.88 15.58
C SER A 111 -9.65 -6.68 15.20
N ASP A 112 -10.62 -6.01 14.58
CA ASP A 112 -11.90 -6.61 14.18
C ASP A 112 -11.73 -7.86 13.31
N TRP A 113 -10.74 -7.88 12.41
CA TRP A 113 -10.47 -9.02 11.55
C TRP A 113 -9.86 -10.23 12.28
N MET A 114 -9.11 -10.01 13.37
CA MET A 114 -8.49 -11.12 14.12
C MET A 114 -9.42 -11.70 15.19
N MET A 115 -10.46 -10.96 15.57
CA MET A 115 -11.36 -11.31 16.67
C MET A 115 -12.73 -11.82 16.19
N ASN A 116 -13.03 -11.70 14.90
CA ASN A 116 -14.25 -12.22 14.25
C ASN A 116 -13.87 -13.22 13.15
#